data_AF-A0A9W9LK41-F1
#
_entry.id   AF-A0A9W9LK41-F1
#
_cell.length_a   1.000
_cell.length_b   1.000
_cell.length_c   1.000
_cell.angle_alpha   90.00
_cell.angle_beta   90.00
_cell.angle_gamma   90.00
#
_symmetry.space_group_name_H-M   'P 1'
#
loop_
_entity.id
_entity.type
_entity.pdbx_description
1 polymer ?
#
loop_
_entity_poly.entity_id
_entity_poly.type
_entity_poly.pdbx_seq_one_letter_code
_entity_poly.pdbx_strand_id
1 'polypeptide(L)'
;MSDPSSVVDGMVGAYTGQSSLLIVSFTTLLSIALYNSLELVVLILCTFRHWRGLYFWSLLLSGLLGVVPQAVSFLLKYRSLAPLWFSLTLSTIGWYFMVTGQAIVLYSRLNLLVHDPKILRRVLIMIITNAIILHVPTTIATYGSNFDGNNRWNQAYSIMERIQLIGFSLQEFIISGLYAMQTIRNLRVVPPSSRIHRSHRQTMWLVLSINIFIILMDVVLLVMEFLNYFVIQTTLKSLVYSIKLKLEFAVLNRLIALVRPDQAFSEDDWQPSRSPARANGQEHELTDFSGFSRVASGDTDVVRIAEPNCK
;
A
#
# COMPACT_ATOMS: atom_id res chain seq x y z
N MET A 1 41.97 3.58 -6.52
CA MET A 1 42.12 2.94 -7.85
C MET A 1 41.72 1.49 -7.65
N SER A 2 40.44 1.18 -7.84
CA SER A 2 39.84 -0.12 -7.48
C SER A 2 40.11 -1.14 -8.58
N ASP A 3 40.66 -2.27 -8.18
CA ASP A 3 40.95 -3.43 -9.02
C ASP A 3 39.67 -3.91 -9.73
N PRO A 4 39.61 -3.96 -11.08
CA PRO A 4 38.40 -4.33 -11.83
C PRO A 4 38.10 -5.85 -11.80
N SER A 5 38.69 -6.59 -10.85
CA SER A 5 38.70 -8.05 -10.78
C SER A 5 38.19 -8.62 -9.45
N SER A 6 37.94 -7.80 -8.42
CA SER A 6 37.33 -8.30 -7.18
C SER A 6 35.83 -8.41 -7.35
N VAL A 7 35.33 -9.62 -7.59
CA VAL A 7 33.90 -9.95 -7.53
C VAL A 7 33.35 -9.48 -6.18
N VAL A 8 32.29 -8.67 -6.20
CA VAL A 8 31.66 -8.14 -4.97
C VAL A 8 31.09 -9.32 -4.16
N ASP A 9 31.41 -9.39 -2.87
CA ASP A 9 30.98 -10.49 -2.01
C ASP A 9 29.44 -10.63 -2.00
N GLY A 10 28.94 -11.86 -2.07
CA GLY A 10 27.52 -12.19 -2.19
C GLY A 10 26.88 -11.94 -3.57
N MET A 11 27.60 -11.37 -4.54
CA MET A 11 27.16 -11.26 -5.94
C MET A 11 27.03 -12.64 -6.57
N VAL A 12 28.11 -13.42 -6.49
CA VAL A 12 28.18 -14.83 -6.92
C VAL A 12 28.11 -15.72 -5.69
N GLY A 13 27.12 -16.62 -5.64
CA GLY A 13 27.02 -17.58 -4.55
C GLY A 13 26.66 -16.98 -3.17
N ALA A 14 27.09 -17.65 -2.10
CA ALA A 14 26.79 -17.24 -0.72
C ALA A 14 27.67 -16.05 -0.27
N TYR A 15 27.24 -15.36 0.79
CA TYR A 15 28.06 -14.35 1.44
C TYR A 15 29.19 -15.03 2.24
N THR A 16 30.44 -14.68 1.95
CA THR A 16 31.61 -15.35 2.56
C THR A 16 32.35 -14.49 3.59
N GLY A 17 31.99 -13.21 3.71
CA GLY A 17 32.59 -12.32 4.70
C GLY A 17 32.32 -12.72 6.16
N GLN A 18 33.32 -12.50 7.02
CA GLN A 18 33.23 -12.81 8.46
C GLN A 18 32.58 -11.69 9.29
N SER A 19 32.08 -10.62 8.66
CA SER A 19 31.55 -9.49 9.41
C SER A 19 30.19 -9.82 10.01
N SER A 20 30.16 -10.03 11.32
CA SER A 20 28.95 -10.34 12.07
C SER A 20 27.89 -9.23 11.91
N LEU A 21 28.34 -7.97 11.78
CA LEU A 21 27.47 -6.82 11.54
C LEU A 21 26.67 -6.93 10.23
N LEU A 22 27.31 -7.33 9.11
CA LEU A 22 26.59 -7.48 7.85
C LEU A 22 25.59 -8.64 7.91
N ILE A 23 25.96 -9.74 8.57
CA ILE A 23 25.06 -10.90 8.76
C ILE A 23 23.80 -10.51 9.52
N VAL A 24 23.96 -9.83 10.65
CA VAL A 24 22.83 -9.34 11.45
C VAL A 24 22.02 -8.32 10.66
N SER A 25 22.67 -7.41 9.93
CA SER A 25 21.99 -6.38 9.13
C SER A 25 21.12 -6.99 8.02
N PHE A 26 21.67 -7.85 7.16
CA PHE A 26 20.88 -8.41 6.07
C PHE A 26 19.76 -9.33 6.61
N THR A 27 20.03 -10.09 7.68
CA THR A 27 19.04 -11.00 8.28
C THR A 27 17.87 -10.21 8.88
N THR A 28 18.16 -9.12 9.59
CA THR A 28 17.13 -8.26 10.19
C THR A 28 16.30 -7.55 9.12
N LEU A 29 16.94 -6.97 8.09
CA LEU A 29 16.25 -6.31 6.98
C LEU A 29 15.29 -7.27 6.24
N LEU A 30 15.75 -8.48 5.93
CA LEU A 30 14.92 -9.50 5.29
C LEU A 30 13.77 -9.98 6.20
N SER A 31 14.04 -10.12 7.50
CA SER A 31 13.01 -10.51 8.47
C SER A 31 11.90 -9.46 8.58
N ILE A 32 12.27 -8.18 8.61
CA ILE A 32 11.30 -7.07 8.61
C ILE A 32 10.52 -7.05 7.29
N ALA A 33 11.18 -7.28 6.14
CA ALA A 33 10.51 -7.34 4.85
C ALA A 33 9.47 -8.47 4.79
N LEU A 34 9.81 -9.65 5.32
CA LEU A 34 8.91 -10.80 5.43
C LEU A 34 7.71 -10.48 6.34
N TYR A 35 7.98 -9.97 7.53
CA TYR A 35 6.93 -9.57 8.47
C TYR A 35 5.96 -8.57 7.84
N ASN A 36 6.50 -7.51 7.22
CA ASN A 36 5.69 -6.49 6.56
C ASN A 36 4.83 -7.06 5.44
N SER A 37 5.38 -7.96 4.63
CA SER A 37 4.65 -8.55 3.52
C SER A 37 3.56 -9.51 4.00
N LEU A 38 3.84 -10.35 4.99
CA LEU A 38 2.87 -11.28 5.56
C LEU A 38 1.72 -10.54 6.27
N GLU A 39 2.05 -9.52 7.07
CA GLU A 39 1.06 -8.65 7.69
C GLU A 39 0.19 -7.99 6.62
N LEU A 40 0.80 -7.46 5.55
CA LEU A 40 0.07 -6.86 4.44
C LEU A 40 -0.87 -7.87 3.77
N VAL A 41 -0.43 -9.10 3.50
CA VAL A 41 -1.27 -10.15 2.93
C VAL A 41 -2.49 -10.42 3.80
N VAL A 42 -2.30 -10.55 5.12
CA VAL A 42 -3.41 -10.71 6.07
C VAL A 42 -4.35 -9.51 6.02
N LEU A 43 -3.82 -8.29 6.07
CA LEU A 43 -4.61 -7.06 5.99
C LEU A 43 -5.43 -6.96 4.70
N ILE A 44 -4.86 -7.34 3.56
CA ILE A 44 -5.55 -7.36 2.26
C ILE A 44 -6.73 -8.34 2.31
N LEU A 45 -6.50 -9.57 2.76
CA LEU A 45 -7.53 -10.60 2.83
C LEU A 45 -8.66 -10.23 3.80
N CYS A 46 -8.35 -9.55 4.91
CA CYS A 46 -9.34 -9.08 5.88
C CYS A 46 -10.11 -7.83 5.40
N THR A 47 -9.48 -6.96 4.60
CA THR A 47 -10.09 -5.66 4.21
C THR A 47 -10.96 -5.79 2.95
N PHE A 48 -10.57 -6.61 1.97
CA PHE A 48 -11.28 -6.70 0.71
C PHE A 48 -12.41 -7.74 0.74
N ARG A 49 -13.65 -7.27 0.67
CA ARG A 49 -14.84 -8.14 0.58
C ARG A 49 -15.07 -8.72 -0.83
N HIS A 50 -14.50 -8.10 -1.87
CA HIS A 50 -14.66 -8.50 -3.27
C HIS A 50 -13.29 -8.66 -3.98
N TRP A 51 -13.03 -9.84 -4.52
CA TRP A 51 -11.70 -10.33 -4.94
C TRP A 51 -11.46 -10.17 -6.45
N ARG A 52 -12.12 -9.20 -7.09
CA ARG A 52 -12.13 -9.09 -8.57
C ARG A 52 -11.37 -7.90 -9.14
N GLY A 53 -10.88 -7.00 -8.28
CA GLY A 53 -10.16 -5.81 -8.73
C GLY A 53 -8.73 -6.11 -9.16
N LEU A 54 -8.27 -5.48 -10.25
CA LEU A 54 -6.87 -5.54 -10.69
C LEU A 54 -5.91 -5.05 -9.59
N TYR A 55 -6.31 -4.05 -8.81
CA TYR A 55 -5.60 -3.60 -7.61
C TYR A 55 -5.40 -4.72 -6.59
N PHE A 56 -6.48 -5.46 -6.28
CA PHE A 56 -6.44 -6.52 -5.26
C PHE A 56 -5.43 -7.60 -5.66
N TRP A 57 -5.52 -8.08 -6.90
CA TRP A 57 -4.62 -9.10 -7.40
C TRP A 57 -3.19 -8.60 -7.53
N SER A 58 -2.96 -7.38 -8.02
CA SER A 58 -1.59 -6.86 -8.14
C SER A 58 -0.96 -6.67 -6.77
N LEU A 59 -1.68 -6.12 -5.80
CA LEU A 59 -1.18 -5.90 -4.45
C LEU A 59 -0.91 -7.24 -3.72
N LEU A 60 -1.85 -8.19 -3.80
CA LEU A 60 -1.73 -9.51 -3.18
C LEU A 60 -0.57 -10.30 -3.79
N LEU A 61 -0.48 -10.39 -5.12
CA LEU A 61 0.58 -11.13 -5.81
C LEU A 61 1.95 -10.47 -5.59
N SER A 62 2.04 -9.14 -5.55
CA SER A 62 3.30 -8.45 -5.24
C SER A 62 3.80 -8.76 -3.82
N GLY A 63 2.91 -8.83 -2.84
CA GLY A 63 3.28 -9.19 -1.46
C GLY A 63 3.63 -10.67 -1.33
N LEU A 64 2.70 -11.54 -1.74
CA LEU A 64 2.78 -12.99 -1.52
C LEU A 64 3.74 -13.70 -2.47
N LEU A 65 3.71 -13.38 -3.77
CA LEU A 65 4.58 -14.01 -4.78
C LEU A 65 5.78 -13.14 -5.15
N GLY A 66 5.81 -11.87 -4.71
CA GLY A 66 6.93 -10.97 -4.96
C GLY A 66 7.90 -10.90 -3.79
N VAL A 67 7.55 -10.09 -2.79
CA VAL A 67 8.44 -9.78 -1.65
C VAL A 67 8.77 -11.02 -0.82
N VAL A 68 7.80 -11.91 -0.56
CA VAL A 68 8.04 -13.11 0.28
C VAL A 68 9.06 -14.06 -0.37
N PRO A 69 8.88 -14.54 -1.62
CA PRO A 69 9.88 -15.38 -2.28
C PRO A 69 11.23 -14.70 -2.43
N GLN A 70 11.25 -13.39 -2.73
CA GLN A 70 12.48 -12.63 -2.85
C GLN A 70 13.28 -12.63 -1.53
N ALA A 71 12.60 -12.36 -0.41
CA ALA A 71 13.27 -12.30 0.89
C ALA A 71 13.72 -13.69 1.38
N VAL A 72 12.90 -14.73 1.18
CA VAL A 72 13.26 -16.12 1.47
C VAL A 72 14.46 -16.57 0.63
N SER A 73 14.43 -16.28 -0.68
CA SER A 73 15.52 -16.58 -1.61
C SER A 73 16.87 -16.04 -1.11
N PHE A 74 16.94 -14.76 -0.77
CA PHE A 74 18.20 -14.16 -0.32
C PHE A 74 18.65 -14.71 1.03
N LEU A 75 17.72 -15.04 1.93
CA LEU A 75 18.06 -15.70 3.19
C LEU A 75 18.69 -17.09 2.92
N LEU A 76 18.10 -17.87 2.02
CA LEU A 76 18.61 -19.17 1.61
C LEU A 76 19.98 -19.05 0.92
N LYS A 77 20.13 -18.10 -0.01
CA LYS A 77 21.36 -17.82 -0.76
C LYS A 77 22.50 -17.42 0.18
N TYR A 78 22.31 -16.40 1.01
CA TYR A 78 23.38 -15.86 1.86
C TYR A 78 23.80 -16.77 2.99
N ARG A 79 22.89 -17.62 3.48
CA ARG A 79 23.19 -18.61 4.52
C ARG A 79 23.59 -19.98 3.95
N SER A 80 23.62 -20.14 2.63
CA SER A 80 23.90 -21.42 1.96
C SER A 80 22.98 -22.56 2.44
N LEU A 81 21.71 -22.26 2.72
CA LEU A 81 20.75 -23.22 3.27
C LEU A 81 20.08 -24.08 2.19
N ALA A 82 20.16 -23.66 0.93
CA ALA A 82 19.58 -24.36 -0.20
C ALA A 82 20.52 -24.31 -1.41
N PRO A 83 20.36 -25.22 -2.39
CA PRO A 83 21.11 -25.16 -3.64
C PRO A 83 21.01 -23.79 -4.31
N LEU A 84 22.11 -23.33 -4.91
CA LEU A 84 22.20 -22.02 -5.53
C LEU A 84 21.13 -21.82 -6.62
N TRP A 85 20.92 -22.84 -7.46
CA TRP A 85 19.91 -22.79 -8.52
C TRP A 85 18.50 -22.55 -7.97
N PHE A 86 18.13 -23.22 -6.88
CA PHE A 86 16.81 -23.10 -6.26
C PHE A 86 16.60 -21.70 -5.68
N SER A 87 17.59 -21.19 -4.94
CA SER A 87 17.54 -19.84 -4.39
C SER A 87 17.45 -18.79 -5.49
N LEU A 88 18.27 -18.91 -6.54
CA LEU A 88 18.24 -17.99 -7.68
C LEU A 88 16.89 -17.99 -8.41
N THR A 89 16.32 -19.16 -8.71
CA THR A 89 15.01 -19.25 -9.37
C THR A 89 13.91 -18.66 -8.50
N LEU A 90 13.92 -18.94 -7.19
CA LEU A 90 12.97 -18.35 -6.25
C LEU A 90 13.10 -16.82 -6.21
N SER A 91 14.33 -16.31 -6.29
CA SER A 91 14.59 -14.88 -6.43
C SER A 91 14.04 -14.31 -7.73
N THR A 92 14.27 -14.97 -8.86
CA THR A 92 13.81 -14.47 -10.16
C THR A 92 12.29 -14.32 -10.18
N ILE A 93 11.58 -15.34 -9.68
CA ILE A 93 10.11 -15.29 -9.58
C ILE A 93 9.67 -14.16 -8.65
N GLY A 94 10.25 -14.09 -7.44
CA GLY A 94 9.96 -13.03 -6.47
C GLY A 94 10.19 -11.64 -7.06
N TRP A 95 11.32 -11.44 -7.71
CA TRP A 95 11.66 -10.17 -8.33
C TRP A 95 10.68 -9.74 -9.43
N TYR A 96 10.24 -10.67 -10.28
CA TYR A 96 9.29 -10.37 -11.37
C TYR A 96 7.96 -9.86 -10.83
N PHE A 97 7.38 -10.59 -9.87
CA PHE A 97 6.11 -10.20 -9.23
C PHE A 97 6.26 -8.93 -8.40
N MET A 98 7.38 -8.75 -7.71
CA MET A 98 7.64 -7.59 -6.86
C MET A 98 7.71 -6.29 -7.68
N VAL A 99 8.58 -6.23 -8.70
CA VAL A 99 8.81 -5.00 -9.47
C VAL A 99 7.65 -4.71 -10.43
N THR A 100 7.22 -5.72 -11.18
CA THR A 100 6.12 -5.53 -12.15
C THR A 100 4.80 -5.31 -11.42
N GLY A 101 4.57 -6.05 -10.34
CA GLY A 101 3.36 -5.91 -9.54
C GLY A 101 3.25 -4.55 -8.88
N GLN A 102 4.35 -3.99 -8.36
CA GLN A 102 4.41 -2.61 -7.86
C GLN A 102 3.98 -1.59 -8.93
N ALA A 103 4.49 -1.71 -10.15
CA ALA A 103 4.10 -0.85 -11.26
C ALA A 103 2.61 -0.98 -11.62
N ILE A 104 2.06 -2.20 -11.56
CA ILE A 104 0.64 -2.46 -11.79
C ILE A 104 -0.23 -1.90 -10.66
N VAL A 105 0.22 -1.94 -9.40
CA VAL A 105 -0.47 -1.30 -8.26
C VAL A 105 -0.58 0.21 -8.48
N LEU A 106 0.54 0.87 -8.83
CA LEU A 106 0.56 2.30 -9.17
C LEU A 106 -0.36 2.63 -10.35
N TYR A 107 -0.32 1.80 -11.40
CA TYR A 107 -1.22 1.91 -12.55
C TYR A 107 -2.69 1.80 -12.15
N SER A 108 -3.03 0.83 -11.30
CA SER A 108 -4.41 0.63 -10.84
C SER A 108 -4.92 1.82 -10.05
N ARG A 109 -4.06 2.50 -9.28
CA ARG A 109 -4.41 3.75 -8.61
C ARG A 109 -4.59 4.90 -9.59
N LEU A 110 -3.71 5.01 -10.58
CA LEU A 110 -3.83 6.03 -11.61
C LEU A 110 -5.16 5.88 -12.37
N ASN A 111 -5.59 4.66 -12.65
CA ASN A 111 -6.89 4.36 -13.28
C ASN A 111 -8.10 4.85 -12.46
N LEU A 112 -7.99 4.91 -11.12
CA LEU A 112 -9.06 5.45 -10.27
C LEU A 112 -9.15 6.97 -10.32
N LEU A 113 -8.08 7.65 -10.74
CA LEU A 113 -7.97 9.11 -10.70
C LEU A 113 -8.05 9.75 -12.10
N VAL A 114 -7.51 9.08 -13.11
CA VAL A 114 -7.46 9.52 -14.51
C VAL A 114 -8.54 8.81 -15.31
N HIS A 115 -9.45 9.58 -15.90
CA HIS A 115 -10.54 9.05 -16.73
C HIS A 115 -10.18 8.96 -18.22
N ASP A 116 -9.00 9.43 -18.63
CA ASP A 116 -8.56 9.35 -20.04
C ASP A 116 -7.93 7.98 -20.36
N PRO A 117 -8.60 7.14 -21.17
CA PRO A 117 -8.12 5.80 -21.50
C PRO A 117 -6.84 5.81 -22.35
N LYS A 118 -6.54 6.91 -23.07
CA LYS A 118 -5.34 6.99 -23.92
C LYS A 118 -4.07 7.09 -23.08
N ILE A 119 -4.10 7.92 -22.03
CA ILE A 119 -2.99 8.06 -21.09
C ILE A 119 -2.75 6.73 -20.39
N LEU A 120 -3.83 6.12 -19.90
CA LEU A 120 -3.74 4.86 -19.19
C LEU A 120 -3.18 3.74 -20.09
N ARG A 121 -3.63 3.62 -21.33
CA ARG A 121 -3.09 2.63 -22.28
C ARG A 121 -1.60 2.84 -22.57
N ARG A 122 -1.14 4.09 -22.70
CA ARG A 122 0.28 4.42 -22.88
C ARG A 122 1.12 3.98 -21.68
N VAL A 123 0.64 4.23 -20.45
CA VAL A 123 1.31 3.78 -19.23
C VAL A 123 1.40 2.26 -19.18
N LEU A 124 0.31 1.55 -19.53
CA LEU A 124 0.33 0.08 -19.55
C LEU A 124 1.32 -0.48 -20.58
N ILE A 125 1.37 0.11 -21.78
CA ILE A 125 2.33 -0.27 -22.82
C ILE A 125 3.77 -0.07 -22.31
N MET A 126 4.04 1.05 -21.65
CA MET A 126 5.35 1.33 -21.04
C MET A 126 5.72 0.25 -20.01
N ILE A 127 4.81 -0.10 -19.09
CA ILE A 127 5.05 -1.14 -18.08
C ILE A 127 5.39 -2.48 -18.72
N ILE A 128 4.61 -2.92 -19.71
CA ILE A 128 4.82 -4.21 -20.39
C ILE A 128 6.14 -4.21 -21.14
N THR A 129 6.44 -3.13 -21.86
CA THR A 129 7.66 -3.00 -22.67
C THR A 129 8.90 -3.04 -21.78
N ASN A 130 8.91 -2.25 -20.70
CA ASN A 130 10.01 -2.24 -19.75
C ASN A 130 10.16 -3.57 -19.01
N ALA A 131 9.05 -4.22 -18.65
CA ALA A 131 9.10 -5.54 -18.02
C ALA A 131 9.84 -6.53 -18.93
N ILE A 132 9.56 -6.57 -20.23
CA ILE A 132 10.24 -7.49 -21.16
C ILE A 132 11.71 -7.09 -21.36
N ILE A 133 11.96 -5.81 -21.67
CA ILE A 133 13.30 -5.32 -22.01
C ILE A 133 14.26 -5.37 -20.82
N LEU A 134 13.77 -5.20 -19.59
CA LEU A 134 14.62 -5.16 -18.40
C LEU A 134 14.67 -6.51 -17.67
N HIS A 135 13.57 -7.28 -17.60
CA HIS A 135 13.60 -8.57 -16.90
C HIS A 135 14.41 -9.63 -17.65
N VAL A 136 14.20 -9.78 -18.96
CA VAL A 136 14.80 -10.88 -19.73
C VAL A 136 16.33 -10.80 -19.73
N PRO A 137 16.96 -9.67 -20.09
CA PRO A 137 18.42 -9.59 -20.12
C PRO A 137 19.05 -9.67 -18.73
N THR A 138 18.40 -9.12 -17.71
CA THR A 138 18.88 -9.24 -16.32
C THR A 138 18.87 -10.68 -15.86
N THR A 139 17.81 -11.44 -16.16
CA THR A 139 17.75 -12.87 -15.81
C THR A 139 18.88 -13.62 -16.50
N ILE A 140 19.11 -13.40 -17.79
CA ILE A 140 20.23 -14.04 -18.53
C ILE A 140 21.57 -13.70 -17.85
N ALA A 141 21.82 -12.43 -17.56
CA ALA A 141 23.06 -11.98 -16.92
C ALA A 141 23.23 -12.56 -15.49
N THR A 142 22.13 -12.69 -14.73
CA THR A 142 22.14 -13.25 -13.37
C THR A 142 22.56 -14.72 -13.37
N TYR A 143 21.97 -15.53 -14.26
CA TYR A 143 22.33 -16.94 -14.37
C TYR A 143 23.73 -17.11 -14.94
N GLY A 144 24.10 -16.35 -15.98
CA GLY A 144 25.46 -16.37 -16.53
C GLY A 144 26.52 -16.04 -15.48
N SER A 145 26.30 -15.02 -14.66
CA SER A 145 27.23 -14.64 -13.57
C SER A 145 27.35 -15.71 -12.49
N ASN A 146 26.26 -16.41 -12.15
CA ASN A 146 26.28 -17.39 -11.06
C ASN A 146 26.73 -18.80 -11.47
N PHE A 147 26.56 -19.21 -12.74
CA PHE A 147 26.91 -20.56 -13.20
C PHE A 147 28.21 -20.64 -13.99
N ASP A 148 28.48 -19.67 -14.87
CA ASP A 148 29.76 -19.64 -15.62
C ASP A 148 30.85 -18.89 -14.85
N GLY A 149 30.47 -17.91 -14.01
CA GLY A 149 31.40 -17.19 -13.11
C GLY A 149 32.49 -16.35 -13.80
N ASN A 150 32.54 -16.32 -15.14
CA ASN A 150 33.53 -15.59 -15.90
C ASN A 150 33.43 -14.07 -15.65
N ASN A 151 34.58 -13.37 -15.64
CA ASN A 151 34.63 -11.93 -15.38
C ASN A 151 33.72 -11.12 -16.34
N ARG A 152 33.57 -11.58 -17.60
CA ARG A 152 32.66 -10.97 -18.59
C ARG A 152 31.20 -11.03 -18.14
N TRP A 153 30.76 -12.15 -17.57
CA TRP A 153 29.39 -12.29 -17.08
C TRP A 153 29.13 -11.44 -15.84
N ASN A 154 30.10 -11.34 -14.93
CA ASN A 154 29.99 -10.49 -13.74
C ASN A 154 29.92 -9.00 -14.13
N GLN A 155 30.73 -8.56 -15.11
CA GLN A 155 30.66 -7.22 -15.66
C GLN A 155 29.31 -6.96 -16.37
N ALA A 156 28.84 -7.90 -17.18
CA ALA A 156 27.54 -7.80 -17.84
C ALA A 156 26.40 -7.68 -16.83
N TYR A 157 26.43 -8.47 -15.75
CA TYR A 157 25.46 -8.38 -14.66
C TYR A 157 25.50 -7.03 -13.96
N SER A 158 26.67 -6.53 -13.57
CA SER A 158 26.79 -5.23 -12.89
C SER A 158 26.29 -4.06 -13.76
N ILE A 159 26.57 -4.07 -15.06
CA ILE A 159 26.05 -3.04 -15.99
C ILE A 159 24.53 -3.17 -16.13
N MET A 160 24.04 -4.39 -16.37
CA MET A 160 22.61 -4.65 -16.55
C MET A 160 21.82 -4.30 -15.29
N GLU A 161 22.35 -4.59 -14.10
CA GLU A 161 21.73 -4.29 -12.82
C GLU A 161 21.46 -2.79 -12.63
N ARG A 162 22.42 -1.94 -13.02
CA ARG A 162 22.25 -0.48 -13.00
C ARG A 162 21.22 -0.01 -14.01
N ILE A 163 21.25 -0.55 -15.23
CA ILE A 163 20.31 -0.21 -16.30
C ILE A 163 18.88 -0.53 -15.88
N GLN A 164 18.63 -1.75 -15.37
CA GLN A 164 17.29 -2.12 -14.91
C GLN A 164 16.79 -1.25 -13.76
N LEU A 165 17.67 -0.89 -12.81
CA LEU A 165 17.28 -0.11 -11.65
C LEU A 165 16.89 1.30 -12.05
N ILE A 166 17.68 1.93 -12.93
CA ILE A 166 17.35 3.24 -13.51
C ILE A 166 16.06 3.15 -14.33
N GLY A 167 15.90 2.11 -15.16
CA GLY A 167 14.74 1.93 -16.01
C GLY A 167 13.44 1.77 -15.22
N PHE A 168 13.42 0.91 -14.21
CA PHE A 168 12.25 0.74 -13.34
C PHE A 168 12.00 1.96 -12.46
N SER A 169 13.03 2.63 -11.94
CA SER A 169 12.87 3.87 -11.16
C SER A 169 12.26 4.98 -12.02
N LEU A 170 12.74 5.14 -13.26
CA LEU A 170 12.19 6.11 -14.20
C LEU A 170 10.71 5.81 -14.51
N GLN A 171 10.36 4.54 -14.68
CA GLN A 171 8.97 4.12 -14.83
C GLN A 171 8.11 4.51 -13.62
N GLU A 172 8.58 4.25 -12.39
CA GLU A 172 7.86 4.62 -11.16
C GLU A 172 7.73 6.15 -11.01
N PHE A 173 8.75 6.92 -11.39
CA PHE A 173 8.69 8.38 -11.42
C PHE A 173 7.69 8.93 -12.43
N ILE A 174 7.60 8.35 -13.63
CA ILE A 174 6.62 8.75 -14.64
C ILE A 174 5.19 8.50 -14.12
N ILE A 175 4.92 7.31 -13.58
CA ILE A 175 3.58 6.97 -13.07
C ILE A 175 3.22 7.85 -11.87
N SER A 176 4.15 8.04 -10.94
CA SER A 176 3.96 8.90 -9.76
C SER A 176 3.77 10.37 -10.13
N GLY A 177 4.52 10.89 -11.11
CA GLY A 177 4.37 12.25 -11.61
C GLY A 177 3.00 12.50 -12.26
N LEU A 178 2.53 11.56 -13.10
CA LEU A 178 1.18 11.62 -13.66
C LEU A 178 0.10 11.62 -12.58
N TYR A 179 0.27 10.78 -11.56
CA TYR A 179 -0.63 10.71 -10.41
C TYR A 179 -0.68 12.03 -9.65
N ALA A 180 0.48 12.59 -9.30
CA ALA A 180 0.59 13.86 -8.59
C ALA A 180 -0.05 15.02 -9.38
N MET A 181 0.23 15.10 -10.69
CA MET A 181 -0.35 16.13 -11.56
C MET A 181 -1.88 16.04 -11.60
N GLN A 182 -2.44 14.85 -11.75
CA GLN A 182 -3.89 14.68 -11.77
C GLN A 182 -4.51 14.99 -10.40
N THR A 183 -3.83 14.61 -9.31
CA THR A 183 -4.28 14.89 -7.93
C THR A 183 -4.36 16.40 -7.70
N ILE A 184 -3.34 17.16 -8.10
CA ILE A 184 -3.30 18.63 -7.98
C ILE A 184 -4.39 19.28 -8.85
N ARG A 185 -4.60 18.77 -10.07
CA ARG A 185 -5.66 19.26 -10.96
C ARG A 185 -7.04 19.06 -10.33
N ASN A 186 -7.32 17.88 -9.79
CA ASN A 186 -8.59 17.59 -9.13
C ASN A 186 -8.79 18.46 -7.88
N LEU A 187 -7.72 18.79 -7.14
CA LEU A 187 -7.80 19.68 -5.98
C LEU A 187 -8.12 21.13 -6.33
N ARG A 188 -7.69 21.63 -7.51
CA ARG A 188 -7.96 23.02 -7.96
C ARG A 188 -9.40 23.25 -8.42
N VAL A 189 -10.13 22.19 -8.78
CA VAL A 189 -11.49 22.30 -9.34
C VAL A 189 -12.55 22.44 -8.24
N VAL A 190 -12.26 22.06 -7.00
CA VAL A 190 -13.24 22.10 -5.91
C VAL A 190 -13.38 23.54 -5.36
N PRO A 191 -14.60 24.12 -5.28
CA PRO A 191 -14.82 25.46 -4.74
C PRO A 191 -14.57 25.54 -3.22
N PRO A 192 -14.03 26.65 -2.68
CA PRO A 192 -13.53 26.78 -1.31
C PRO A 192 -14.59 26.84 -0.19
N SER A 193 -15.89 26.74 -0.49
CA SER A 193 -16.97 27.19 0.40
C SER A 193 -17.71 26.10 1.21
N SER A 194 -17.15 24.90 1.40
CA SER A 194 -17.83 23.85 2.21
C SER A 194 -16.96 23.35 3.38
N ARG A 195 -17.56 23.06 4.53
CA ARG A 195 -16.88 22.52 5.72
C ARG A 195 -16.23 21.14 5.45
N ILE A 196 -16.79 20.41 4.47
CA ILE A 196 -16.30 19.15 3.89
C ILE A 196 -14.94 19.34 3.16
N HIS A 197 -14.63 20.56 2.73
CA HIS A 197 -13.44 20.90 1.95
C HIS A 197 -12.13 20.73 2.73
N ARG A 198 -12.13 20.98 4.05
CA ARG A 198 -10.90 20.93 4.87
C ARG A 198 -10.41 19.48 5.07
N SER A 199 -11.32 18.56 5.40
CA SER A 199 -11.01 17.13 5.54
C SER A 199 -10.61 16.48 4.21
N HIS A 200 -11.31 16.84 3.13
CA HIS A 200 -10.96 16.38 1.78
C HIS A 200 -9.56 16.84 1.35
N ARG A 201 -9.21 18.11 1.60
CA ARG A 201 -7.88 18.67 1.28
C ARG A 201 -6.78 18.04 2.13
N GLN A 202 -7.00 17.81 3.43
CA GLN A 202 -6.03 17.14 4.30
C GLN A 202 -5.71 15.71 3.81
N THR A 203 -6.73 14.95 3.44
CA THR A 203 -6.52 13.59 2.97
C THR A 203 -5.85 13.56 1.58
N MET A 204 -6.19 14.49 0.69
CA MET A 204 -5.48 14.63 -0.59
C MET A 204 -4.01 15.01 -0.41
N TRP A 205 -3.68 15.87 0.56
CA TRP A 205 -2.29 16.17 0.93
C TRP A 205 -1.57 14.95 1.49
N LEU A 206 -2.22 14.18 2.36
CA LEU A 206 -1.65 12.93 2.90
C LEU A 206 -1.32 11.94 1.77
N VAL A 207 -2.24 11.77 0.82
CA VAL A 207 -2.06 10.89 -0.35
C VAL A 207 -0.90 11.36 -1.24
N LEU A 208 -0.73 12.67 -1.41
CA LEU A 208 0.40 13.25 -2.13
C LEU A 208 1.71 13.05 -1.36
N SER A 209 1.74 13.25 -0.04
CA SER A 209 2.90 13.05 0.81
C SER A 209 3.40 11.60 0.74
N ILE A 210 2.51 10.62 0.74
CA ILE A 210 2.89 9.21 0.61
C ILE A 210 3.50 8.93 -0.77
N ASN A 211 2.95 9.52 -1.84
CA ASN A 211 3.54 9.35 -3.18
C ASN A 211 4.95 9.98 -3.29
N ILE A 212 5.18 11.14 -2.67
CA ILE A 212 6.53 11.73 -2.56
C ILE A 212 7.48 10.82 -1.80
N PHE A 213 7.01 10.19 -0.72
CA PHE A 213 7.83 9.26 0.05
C PHE A 213 8.21 8.00 -0.75
N ILE A 214 7.32 7.50 -1.61
CA ILE A 214 7.63 6.39 -2.52
C ILE A 214 8.73 6.78 -3.51
N ILE A 215 8.67 7.98 -4.09
CA ILE A 215 9.72 8.53 -4.96
C ILE A 215 11.05 8.63 -4.21
N LEU A 216 11.03 9.10 -2.97
CA LEU A 216 12.24 9.20 -2.15
C LEU A 216 12.87 7.82 -1.92
N MET A 217 12.07 6.80 -1.67
CA MET A 217 12.54 5.43 -1.52
C MET A 217 13.22 4.88 -2.78
N ASP A 218 12.73 5.23 -3.97
CA ASP A 218 13.40 4.89 -5.23
C ASP A 218 14.78 5.52 -5.34
N VAL A 219 14.88 6.80 -4.98
CA VAL A 219 16.17 7.51 -4.98
C VAL A 219 17.15 6.83 -4.02
N VAL A 220 16.70 6.39 -2.84
CA VAL A 220 17.54 5.64 -1.89
C VAL A 220 18.06 4.35 -2.51
N LEU A 221 17.20 3.56 -3.18
CA LEU A 221 17.63 2.33 -3.84
C LEU A 221 18.63 2.60 -4.97
N LEU A 222 18.41 3.67 -5.75
CA LEU A 222 19.32 4.09 -6.81
C LEU A 222 20.68 4.51 -6.24
N VAL A 223 20.71 5.33 -5.19
CA VAL A 223 21.97 5.72 -4.54
C VAL A 223 22.72 4.52 -4.00
N MET A 224 22.04 3.59 -3.33
CA MET A 224 22.66 2.39 -2.77
C MET A 224 23.29 1.48 -3.83
N GLU A 225 22.69 1.40 -5.02
CA GLU A 225 23.27 0.71 -6.17
C GLU A 225 24.62 1.32 -6.59
N PHE A 226 24.69 2.64 -6.70
CA PHE A 226 25.93 3.32 -7.11
C PHE A 226 27.04 3.24 -6.05
N LEU A 227 26.70 2.95 -4.80
CA LEU A 227 27.68 2.67 -3.73
C LEU A 227 28.29 1.25 -3.81
N ASN A 228 27.80 0.39 -4.72
CA ASN A 228 28.29 -0.99 -4.94
C ASN A 228 28.20 -1.94 -3.72
N TYR A 229 27.34 -1.64 -2.74
CA TYR A 229 27.10 -2.52 -1.60
C TYR A 229 26.02 -3.57 -1.92
N PHE A 230 26.36 -4.56 -2.75
CA PHE A 230 25.39 -5.52 -3.31
C PHE A 230 24.50 -6.24 -2.27
N VAL A 231 25.09 -6.80 -1.20
CA VAL A 231 24.31 -7.53 -0.16
C VAL A 231 23.33 -6.60 0.56
N ILE A 232 23.76 -5.38 0.87
CA ILE A 232 22.87 -4.40 1.53
C ILE A 232 21.83 -3.90 0.52
N GLN A 233 22.21 -3.61 -0.71
CA GLN A 233 21.31 -3.10 -1.75
C GLN A 233 20.19 -4.10 -2.09
N THR A 234 20.50 -5.38 -2.27
CA THR A 234 19.51 -6.44 -2.51
C THR A 234 18.56 -6.65 -1.33
N THR A 235 19.06 -6.65 -0.09
CA THR A 235 18.21 -6.81 1.10
C THR A 235 17.38 -5.57 1.43
N LEU A 236 17.95 -4.38 1.24
CA LEU A 236 17.24 -3.11 1.33
C LEU A 236 16.16 -3.00 0.25
N LYS A 237 16.40 -3.50 -0.97
CA LYS A 237 15.39 -3.58 -2.03
C LYS A 237 14.16 -4.35 -1.54
N SER A 238 14.33 -5.56 -0.99
CA SER A 238 13.20 -6.33 -0.44
C SER A 238 12.42 -5.56 0.64
N LEU A 239 13.11 -4.88 1.55
CA LEU A 239 12.48 -4.08 2.60
C LEU A 239 11.71 -2.89 2.01
N VAL A 240 12.34 -2.11 1.12
CA VAL A 240 11.73 -0.94 0.50
C VAL A 240 10.47 -1.32 -0.26
N TYR A 241 10.50 -2.38 -1.07
CA TYR A 241 9.31 -2.85 -1.78
C TYR A 241 8.21 -3.32 -0.81
N SER A 242 8.54 -3.96 0.32
CA SER A 242 7.55 -4.30 1.35
C SER A 242 6.85 -3.05 1.93
N ILE A 243 7.61 -1.98 2.17
CA ILE A 243 7.07 -0.73 2.71
C ILE A 243 6.25 0.00 1.65
N LYS A 244 6.73 0.04 0.41
CA LYS A 244 5.98 0.60 -0.71
C LYS A 244 4.59 -0.02 -0.82
N LEU A 245 4.49 -1.35 -0.81
CA LEU A 245 3.19 -2.03 -0.89
C LEU A 245 2.27 -1.69 0.31
N LYS A 246 2.82 -1.59 1.52
CA LYS A 246 2.05 -1.15 2.70
C LYS A 246 1.54 0.29 2.57
N LEU A 247 2.36 1.19 2.05
CA LEU A 247 1.97 2.58 1.78
C LEU A 247 0.89 2.65 0.70
N GLU A 248 1.01 1.84 -0.35
CA GLU A 248 0.00 1.73 -1.41
C GLU A 248 -1.36 1.28 -0.85
N PHE A 249 -1.37 0.32 0.06
CA PHE A 249 -2.56 -0.14 0.77
C PHE A 249 -3.17 0.95 1.65
N ALA A 250 -2.33 1.63 2.44
CA ALA A 250 -2.76 2.72 3.32
C ALA A 250 -3.39 3.87 2.52
N VAL A 251 -2.79 4.24 1.39
CA VAL A 251 -3.31 5.29 0.51
C VAL A 251 -4.68 4.93 -0.05
N LEU A 252 -4.87 3.70 -0.54
CA LEU A 252 -6.15 3.31 -1.11
C LEU A 252 -7.28 3.37 -0.07
N ASN A 253 -7.05 2.85 1.14
CA ASN A 253 -8.07 2.87 2.19
C ASN A 253 -8.50 4.30 2.54
N ARG A 254 -7.55 5.25 2.53
CA ARG A 254 -7.85 6.68 2.71
C ARG A 254 -8.59 7.29 1.52
N LEU A 255 -8.29 6.87 0.29
CA LEU A 255 -8.98 7.35 -0.91
C LEU A 255 -10.44 6.87 -0.99
N ILE A 256 -10.72 5.62 -0.60
CA ILE A 256 -12.09 5.08 -0.56
C ILE A 256 -12.95 5.84 0.47
N ALA A 257 -12.38 6.15 1.63
CA ALA A 257 -13.06 6.93 2.67
C ALA A 257 -13.45 8.34 2.20
N LEU A 258 -12.71 8.94 1.25
CA LEU A 258 -13.05 10.24 0.68
C LEU A 258 -14.20 10.21 -0.34
N VAL A 259 -14.31 9.12 -1.10
CA VAL A 259 -15.31 8.98 -2.17
C VAL A 259 -16.67 8.58 -1.60
N ARG A 260 -16.73 8.01 -0.39
CA ARG A 260 -17.96 7.64 0.32
C ARG A 260 -18.01 8.24 1.73
N PRO A 261 -18.24 9.56 1.87
CA PRO A 261 -18.35 10.20 3.18
C PRO A 261 -19.51 9.63 4.02
N ASP A 262 -20.57 9.11 3.40
CA ASP A 262 -21.81 8.67 4.08
C ASP A 262 -21.61 7.51 5.08
N GLN A 263 -20.50 6.76 4.99
CA GLN A 263 -20.19 5.69 5.95
C GLN A 263 -19.32 6.16 7.13
N ALA A 264 -18.53 7.23 6.95
CA ALA A 264 -17.64 7.74 8.01
C ALA A 264 -18.34 8.72 8.96
N PHE A 265 -19.47 9.32 8.55
CA PHE A 265 -20.26 10.23 9.39
C PHE A 265 -21.35 9.55 10.22
N SER A 266 -21.54 8.23 10.08
CA SER A 266 -22.58 7.52 10.84
C SER A 266 -22.14 7.10 12.26
N GLU A 267 -20.85 7.19 12.62
CA GLU A 267 -20.37 6.82 13.96
C GLU A 267 -20.20 8.02 14.92
N ASP A 268 -20.13 9.26 14.45
CA ASP A 268 -19.80 10.43 15.28
C ASP A 268 -20.96 11.43 15.51
N ASP A 269 -22.16 11.19 14.98
CA ASP A 269 -23.34 12.05 15.21
C ASP A 269 -24.59 11.26 15.62
N TRP A 270 -24.50 10.53 16.75
CA TRP A 270 -25.69 10.24 17.54
C TRP A 270 -25.77 11.27 18.67
N GLN A 271 -26.32 12.45 18.36
CA GLN A 271 -26.92 13.30 19.39
C GLN A 271 -28.38 12.85 19.58
N PRO A 272 -28.81 12.49 20.81
CA PRO A 272 -30.23 12.29 21.06
C PRO A 272 -30.94 13.60 20.80
N SER A 273 -31.78 13.62 19.77
CA SER A 273 -32.66 14.74 19.48
C SER A 273 -33.54 14.98 20.71
N ARG A 274 -33.29 16.06 21.46
CA ARG A 274 -34.24 16.54 22.46
C ARG A 274 -35.50 16.95 21.69
N SER A 275 -36.58 16.21 21.89
CA SER A 275 -37.89 16.50 21.33
C SER A 275 -38.34 17.91 21.78
N PRO A 276 -38.90 18.76 20.90
CA PRO A 276 -39.53 19.99 21.34
C PRO A 276 -40.85 19.63 22.04
N ALA A 277 -40.89 19.82 23.35
CA ALA A 277 -42.14 19.79 24.10
C ALA A 277 -43.04 20.91 23.56
N ARG A 278 -44.18 20.51 22.97
CA ARG A 278 -45.34 21.38 22.78
C ARG A 278 -45.86 21.76 24.17
N ALA A 279 -45.72 23.03 24.54
CA ALA A 279 -46.54 23.66 25.57
C ALA A 279 -47.10 24.94 24.97
N ASN A 280 -48.33 24.83 24.47
CA ASN A 280 -49.20 25.97 24.17
C ASN A 280 -50.08 26.14 25.40
N GLY A 281 -50.09 27.32 26.01
CA GLY A 281 -50.89 27.57 27.21
C GLY A 281 -50.38 28.77 28.00
N GLN A 282 -50.45 29.95 27.39
CA GLN A 282 -50.32 31.21 28.10
C GLN A 282 -51.73 31.59 28.57
N GLU A 283 -52.15 31.04 29.71
CA GLU A 283 -53.30 31.54 30.46
C GLU A 283 -52.80 32.40 31.62
N HIS A 284 -53.57 33.46 31.83
CA HIS A 284 -53.27 34.63 32.60
C HIS A 284 -54.19 34.57 33.82
N GLU A 285 -53.73 34.12 34.99
CA GLU A 285 -54.49 34.39 36.22
C GLU A 285 -53.60 34.50 37.46
N LEU A 286 -53.90 35.56 38.20
CA LEU A 286 -53.28 36.06 39.42
C LEU A 286 -53.91 35.36 40.63
N THR A 287 -53.28 35.52 41.80
CA THR A 287 -53.70 35.12 43.18
C THR A 287 -53.27 33.69 43.58
N ASP A 288 -52.29 33.51 44.46
CA ASP A 288 -52.27 33.80 45.90
C ASP A 288 -53.44 33.14 46.65
N PHE A 289 -53.23 31.94 47.18
CA PHE A 289 -53.36 31.72 48.62
C PHE A 289 -52.93 30.30 49.03
N SER A 290 -52.29 30.27 50.19
CA SER A 290 -51.99 29.12 51.02
C SER A 290 -53.16 28.16 51.26
N GLY A 291 -52.85 26.88 51.42
CA GLY A 291 -53.45 26.08 52.49
C GLY A 291 -54.18 24.80 52.09
N PHE A 292 -53.69 23.71 52.67
CA PHE A 292 -54.48 22.62 53.25
C PHE A 292 -55.08 21.56 52.32
N SER A 293 -54.52 20.35 52.48
CA SER A 293 -55.22 19.06 52.68
C SER A 293 -56.29 18.62 51.69
N ARG A 294 -56.09 17.44 51.08
CA ARG A 294 -56.82 16.22 51.49
C ARG A 294 -56.44 14.99 50.65
N VAL A 295 -56.34 13.89 51.39
CA VAL A 295 -56.25 12.48 51.02
C VAL A 295 -57.66 11.96 50.65
N ALA A 296 -57.67 10.79 49.99
CA ALA A 296 -58.80 9.89 49.66
C ALA A 296 -59.51 10.24 48.35
N SER A 297 -60.01 9.32 47.54
CA SER A 297 -60.33 7.88 47.65
C SER A 297 -60.34 7.33 46.20
N GLY A 298 -60.04 6.06 45.92
CA GLY A 298 -61.04 4.99 45.76
C GLY A 298 -61.88 5.17 44.46
N ASP A 299 -62.22 4.20 43.66
CA ASP A 299 -62.14 2.74 43.73
C ASP A 299 -62.69 2.22 42.38
N THR A 300 -62.48 0.94 42.07
CA THR A 300 -63.36 0.06 41.22
C THR A 300 -63.59 0.43 39.74
N ASP A 301 -63.07 -0.34 38.78
CA ASP A 301 -63.54 -1.65 38.27
C ASP A 301 -64.58 -1.56 37.13
N VAL A 302 -64.70 -2.67 36.40
CA VAL A 302 -65.73 -3.05 35.40
C VAL A 302 -65.26 -2.88 33.93
N VAL A 303 -64.79 -3.89 33.17
CA VAL A 303 -65.28 -5.24 32.81
C VAL A 303 -65.84 -5.27 31.38
N ARG A 304 -65.43 -6.33 30.65
CA ARG A 304 -66.03 -6.96 29.44
C ARG A 304 -65.90 -6.24 28.09
N ILE A 305 -65.89 -6.90 26.92
CA ILE A 305 -65.58 -8.24 26.34
C ILE A 305 -66.07 -8.10 24.88
N ALA A 306 -65.49 -8.86 23.93
CA ALA A 306 -66.05 -9.24 22.62
C ALA A 306 -66.14 -8.12 21.55
N GLU A 307 -65.91 -8.34 20.25
CA GLU A 307 -65.61 -9.50 19.41
C GLU A 307 -65.20 -8.98 17.99
N PRO A 308 -64.92 -9.83 16.96
CA PRO A 308 -63.93 -9.57 15.92
C PRO A 308 -64.50 -9.39 14.49
N ASN A 309 -63.55 -9.27 13.55
CA ASN A 309 -63.62 -9.53 12.09
C ASN A 309 -64.33 -8.53 11.18
N CYS A 310 -63.61 -8.03 10.16
CA CYS A 310 -63.90 -8.40 8.76
C CYS A 310 -62.79 -7.95 7.78
N LYS A 311 -62.34 -8.92 6.97
CA LYS A 311 -61.66 -8.87 5.66
C LYS A 311 -60.21 -8.41 5.56
#